data_AF-A0A3N1GDG9-F1
#
_entry.id   AF-A0A3N1GDG9-F1
#
_cell.length_a   1.000
_cell.length_b   1.000
_cell.length_c   1.000
_cell.angle_alpha   90.00
_cell.angle_beta   90.00
_cell.angle_gamma   90.00
#
_symmetry.space_group_name_H-M   'P 1'
#
loop_
_entity.id
_entity.type
_entity.pdbx_description
1 polymer ?
#
loop_
_entity_poly.entity_id
_entity_poly.type
_entity_poly.pdbx_seq_one_letter_code
_entity_poly.pdbx_strand_id
1 'polypeptide(L)'
;MFSTEVTFTLPKGYLDADGVLHTEGVMRLATAADEILPLRDPRVQQNPAYLAVIVMARVITRLGSVPDVNTKVIEGLFAGDLDYLQKLYEQLNGDEPQAEPAGDRGFRLVGEAS
;
A
#
# COMPACT_ATOMS: atom_id res chain seq x y z
N MET A 1 -4.22 -21.65 -3.55
CA MET A 1 -4.78 -20.66 -4.51
C MET A 1 -4.18 -19.32 -4.14
N PHE A 2 -3.54 -18.62 -5.08
CA PHE A 2 -2.94 -17.31 -4.82
C PHE A 2 -4.05 -16.26 -4.79
N SER A 3 -4.28 -15.61 -3.64
CA SER A 3 -5.26 -14.53 -3.53
C SER A 3 -4.59 -13.22 -3.94
N THR A 4 -5.15 -12.55 -4.93
CA THR A 4 -4.66 -11.24 -5.38
C THR A 4 -5.38 -10.08 -4.71
N GLU A 5 -6.35 -10.36 -3.83
CA GLU A 5 -7.21 -9.36 -3.20
C GLU A 5 -7.43 -9.66 -1.72
N VAL A 6 -7.66 -8.59 -0.96
CA VAL A 6 -8.04 -8.61 0.44
C VAL A 6 -9.19 -7.64 0.70
N THR A 7 -10.14 -8.05 1.54
CA THR A 7 -11.19 -7.17 2.05
C THR A 7 -10.68 -6.39 3.25
N PHE A 8 -11.12 -5.14 3.40
CA PHE A 8 -10.80 -4.32 4.55
C PHE A 8 -12.03 -3.55 5.07
N THR A 9 -11.91 -3.03 6.28
CA THR A 9 -12.88 -2.12 6.87
C THR A 9 -12.14 -0.90 7.41
N LEU A 10 -12.48 0.27 6.87
CA LEU A 10 -11.96 1.56 7.32
C LEU A 10 -12.33 1.81 8.79
N PRO A 11 -11.38 2.21 9.66
CA PRO A 11 -11.66 2.52 11.05
C PRO A 11 -12.75 3.58 11.28
N LYS A 12 -12.85 4.61 10.43
CA LYS A 12 -13.91 5.62 10.51
C LYS A 12 -14.81 5.60 9.28
N GLY A 13 -14.24 5.39 8.10
CA GLY A 13 -14.96 5.38 6.83
C GLY A 13 -14.79 6.64 6.00
N TYR A 14 -15.26 6.55 4.75
CA TYR A 14 -15.34 7.65 3.80
C TYR A 14 -16.78 8.19 3.78
N LEU A 15 -16.98 9.45 4.15
CA LEU A 15 -18.27 10.12 4.02
C LEU A 15 -18.32 10.81 2.66
N ASP A 16 -19.21 10.35 1.78
CA ASP A 16 -19.35 10.94 0.45
C ASP A 16 -20.21 12.23 0.46
N ALA A 17 -20.39 12.81 -0.73
CA ALA A 17 -21.14 14.04 -0.90
C ALA A 17 -22.65 13.89 -0.62
N ASP A 18 -23.18 12.66 -0.71
CA ASP A 18 -24.58 12.35 -0.44
C ASP A 18 -24.82 12.00 1.05
N GLY A 19 -23.77 12.05 1.87
CA GLY A 19 -23.82 11.73 3.29
C GLY A 19 -23.81 10.24 3.59
N VAL A 20 -23.45 9.40 2.62
CA VAL A 20 -23.31 7.96 2.82
C VAL A 20 -21.92 7.66 3.37
N LEU A 21 -21.88 6.88 4.45
CA LEU A 21 -20.63 6.44 5.07
C LEU A 21 -20.22 5.06 4.52
N HIS A 22 -19.11 5.03 3.79
CA HIS A 22 -18.53 3.82 3.21
C HIS A 22 -17.38 3.32 4.07
N THR A 23 -17.49 2.11 4.60
CA THR A 23 -16.46 1.53 5.48
C THR A 23 -15.80 0.29 4.89
N GLU A 24 -16.52 -0.52 4.13
CA GLU A 24 -15.99 -1.77 3.59
C GLU A 24 -15.36 -1.57 2.22
N GLY A 25 -14.21 -2.20 1.97
CA GLY A 25 -13.54 -2.13 0.68
C GLY A 25 -12.76 -3.37 0.31
N VAL A 26 -12.20 -3.34 -0.91
CA VAL A 26 -11.35 -4.38 -1.46
C VAL A 26 -10.08 -3.73 -2.01
N MET A 27 -8.93 -4.28 -1.64
CA MET A 27 -7.62 -3.91 -2.15
C MET A 27 -7.03 -5.09 -2.91
N ARG A 28 -6.45 -4.84 -4.08
CA ARG A 28 -5.66 -5.82 -4.83
C ARG A 28 -4.17 -5.63 -4.62
N LEU A 29 -3.39 -6.68 -4.89
CA LEU A 29 -1.95 -6.57 -5.06
C LEU A 29 -1.62 -5.48 -6.09
N ALA A 30 -0.60 -4.70 -5.77
CA ALA A 30 -0.06 -3.69 -6.66
C ALA A 30 0.72 -4.35 -7.78
N THR A 31 0.64 -3.76 -8.97
CA THR A 31 1.55 -4.10 -10.06
C THR A 31 2.70 -3.12 -10.07
N ALA A 32 3.83 -3.47 -10.70
CA ALA A 32 4.92 -2.53 -10.92
C ALA A 32 4.46 -1.25 -11.66
N ALA A 33 3.44 -1.36 -12.52
CA ALA A 33 2.86 -0.21 -13.20
C ALA A 33 2.14 0.75 -12.23
N ASP A 34 1.56 0.24 -11.15
CA ASP A 34 0.91 1.07 -10.13
C ASP A 34 1.91 1.91 -9.34
N GLU A 35 3.16 1.44 -9.23
CA GLU A 35 4.25 2.13 -8.53
C GLU A 35 5.01 3.10 -9.44
N ILE A 36 5.27 2.69 -10.69
CA ILE A 36 6.17 3.43 -11.59
C ILE A 36 5.43 4.54 -12.34
N LEU A 37 4.23 4.26 -12.85
CA LEU A 37 3.52 5.23 -13.70
C LEU A 37 3.19 6.55 -12.96
N PRO A 38 2.78 6.53 -11.67
CA PRO A 38 2.49 7.76 -10.94
C PRO A 38 3.66 8.71 -10.74
N LEU A 39 4.92 8.23 -10.83
CA LEU A 39 6.11 9.08 -10.67
C LEU A 39 6.21 10.19 -11.74
N ARG A 40 5.46 10.07 -12.83
CA ARG A 40 5.37 11.06 -13.90
C ARG A 40 4.28 12.11 -13.66
N ASP A 41 3.41 11.93 -12.66
CA ASP A 41 2.36 12.89 -12.33
C ASP A 41 2.98 14.18 -11.76
N PRO A 42 2.63 15.37 -12.30
CA PRO A 42 3.16 16.65 -11.81
C PRO A 42 2.93 16.88 -10.31
N ARG A 43 1.84 16.33 -9.73
CA ARG A 43 1.55 16.45 -8.30
C ARG A 43 2.56 15.66 -7.46
N VAL A 44 2.99 14.50 -7.93
CA VAL A 44 4.03 13.68 -7.28
C VAL A 44 5.40 14.34 -7.41
N GLN A 45 5.71 14.93 -8.57
CA GLN A 45 6.96 15.67 -8.76
C GLN A 45 7.06 16.90 -7.86
N GLN A 46 5.95 17.58 -7.61
CA GLN A 46 5.87 18.72 -6.70
C GLN A 46 5.86 18.29 -5.22
N ASN A 47 5.17 17.18 -4.92
CA ASN A 47 5.05 16.63 -3.58
C ASN A 47 5.10 15.10 -3.62
N PRO A 48 6.25 14.47 -3.29
CA PRO A 48 6.40 13.02 -3.32
C PRO A 48 5.37 12.27 -2.45
N ALA A 49 4.86 12.89 -1.39
CA ALA A 49 3.83 12.27 -0.53
C ALA A 49 2.50 12.01 -1.27
N TYR A 50 2.25 12.69 -2.39
CA TYR A 50 1.06 12.47 -3.22
C TYR A 50 1.07 11.11 -3.93
N LEU A 51 2.23 10.44 -4.00
CA LEU A 51 2.34 9.10 -4.57
C LEU A 51 1.38 8.11 -3.89
N ALA A 52 1.33 8.13 -2.55
CA ALA A 52 0.46 7.24 -1.77
C ALA A 52 -1.02 7.40 -2.18
N VAL A 53 -1.47 8.63 -2.43
CA VAL A 53 -2.85 8.91 -2.86
C VAL A 53 -3.15 8.25 -4.21
N ILE A 54 -2.23 8.38 -5.17
CA ILE A 54 -2.40 7.79 -6.51
C ILE A 54 -2.34 6.26 -6.43
N VAL A 55 -1.39 5.69 -5.68
CA VAL A 55 -1.28 4.24 -5.52
C VAL A 55 -2.56 3.68 -4.90
N MET A 56 -3.04 4.26 -3.80
CA MET A 56 -4.28 3.83 -3.14
C MET A 56 -5.48 3.87 -4.11
N ALA A 57 -5.62 4.94 -4.89
CA ALA A 57 -6.68 5.05 -5.89
C ALA A 57 -6.61 3.97 -6.98
N ARG A 58 -5.42 3.42 -7.26
CA ARG A 58 -5.24 2.39 -8.30
C ARG A 58 -5.45 0.97 -7.79
N VAL A 59 -5.20 0.71 -6.51
CA VAL A 59 -5.22 -0.64 -5.93
C VAL A 59 -6.48 -0.93 -5.12
N ILE A 60 -7.24 0.09 -4.71
CA ILE A 60 -8.55 -0.11 -4.09
C ILE A 60 -9.58 -0.26 -5.20
N THR A 61 -10.10 -1.49 -5.37
CA THR A 61 -11.03 -1.84 -6.44
C THR A 61 -12.49 -1.64 -6.05
N ARG A 62 -12.78 -1.50 -4.75
CA ARG A 62 -14.12 -1.21 -4.22
C ARG A 62 -14.02 -0.48 -2.89
N LEU A 63 -14.90 0.50 -2.67
CA LEU A 63 -15.15 1.12 -1.38
C LEU A 63 -16.66 1.39 -1.26
N GLY A 64 -17.35 0.59 -0.45
CA GLY A 64 -18.80 0.64 -0.30
C GLY A 64 -19.51 0.58 -1.65
N SER A 65 -20.34 1.60 -1.92
CA SER A 65 -21.04 1.79 -3.19
C SER A 65 -20.48 2.95 -4.01
N VAL A 66 -19.25 3.40 -3.73
CA VAL A 66 -18.57 4.44 -4.52
C VAL A 66 -18.40 3.94 -5.96
N PRO A 67 -18.90 4.65 -6.99
CA PRO A 67 -18.87 4.17 -8.37
C PRO A 67 -17.46 4.01 -8.95
N ASP A 68 -16.54 4.90 -8.55
CA ASP A 68 -15.15 4.93 -9.00
C ASP A 68 -14.24 5.45 -7.88
N VAL A 69 -13.27 4.63 -7.47
CA VAL A 69 -12.28 5.00 -6.46
C VAL A 69 -11.15 5.72 -7.16
N ASN A 70 -11.20 7.05 -7.15
CA ASN A 70 -10.16 7.92 -7.74
C ASN A 70 -9.44 8.74 -6.66
N THR A 71 -8.47 9.57 -7.06
CA THR A 71 -7.66 10.35 -6.11
C THR A 71 -8.51 11.27 -5.23
N LYS A 72 -9.65 11.78 -5.71
CA LYS A 72 -10.53 12.64 -4.90
C LYS A 72 -11.20 11.88 -3.75
N VAL A 73 -11.52 10.60 -3.97
CA VAL A 73 -12.06 9.72 -2.92
C VAL A 73 -11.01 9.54 -1.83
N ILE A 74 -9.76 9.23 -2.24
CA ILE A 74 -8.65 9.02 -1.31
C ILE A 74 -8.28 10.31 -0.55
N GLU A 75 -8.30 11.47 -1.23
CA GLU A 75 -8.10 12.78 -0.61
C GLU A 75 -9.19 13.14 0.42
N GLY A 76 -10.40 12.60 0.24
CA GLY A 76 -11.52 12.82 1.15
C GLY A 76 -11.55 11.90 2.36
N LEU A 77 -10.61 10.96 2.48
CA LEU A 77 -10.49 10.11 3.67
C LEU A 77 -10.03 10.92 4.87
N PHE A 78 -10.45 10.51 6.07
CA PHE A 78 -9.77 10.99 7.28
C PHE A 78 -8.32 10.51 7.28
N ALA A 79 -7.41 11.33 7.82
CA ALA A 79 -5.99 11.01 7.86
C ALA A 79 -5.68 9.63 8.50
N GLY A 80 -6.46 9.22 9.51
CA GLY A 80 -6.31 7.91 10.14
C GLY A 80 -6.73 6.73 9.24
N ASP A 81 -7.70 6.92 8.36
CA ASP A 81 -8.11 5.90 7.39
C ASP A 81 -7.09 5.79 6.26
N LEU A 82 -6.50 6.90 5.82
CA LEU A 82 -5.40 6.88 4.85
C LEU A 82 -4.14 6.20 5.43
N ASP A 83 -3.81 6.45 6.70
CA ASP A 83 -2.73 5.75 7.41
C ASP A 83 -2.99 4.24 7.54
N TYR A 84 -4.23 3.86 7.87
CA TYR A 84 -4.64 2.45 7.90
C TYR A 84 -4.45 1.76 6.54
N LEU A 85 -4.88 2.40 5.46
CA LEU A 85 -4.75 1.84 4.11
C LEU A 85 -3.29 1.71 3.66
N GLN A 86 -2.42 2.68 4.00
CA GLN A 86 -0.99 2.59 3.72
C GLN A 86 -0.35 1.39 4.42
N LYS A 87 -0.67 1.17 5.71
CA LYS A 87 -0.17 0.00 6.45
C LYS A 87 -0.68 -1.32 5.87
N LEU A 88 -1.95 -1.37 5.48
CA LEU A 88 -2.51 -2.55 4.80
C LEU A 88 -1.80 -2.80 3.47
N TYR A 89 -1.53 -1.75 2.71
CA TYR A 89 -0.80 -1.83 1.45
C TYR A 89 0.62 -2.39 1.63
N GLU A 90 1.35 -1.90 2.63
CA GLU A 90 2.68 -2.39 3.00
C GLU A 90 2.65 -3.85 3.43
N GLN A 91 1.64 -4.29 4.18
CA GLN A 91 1.48 -5.69 4.57
C GLN A 91 1.16 -6.60 3.38
N LEU A 92 0.37 -6.11 2.43
CA LEU A 92 -0.06 -6.87 1.27
C LEU A 92 1.05 -7.01 0.20
N ASN A 93 1.87 -5.96 0.03
CA ASN A 93 2.86 -5.87 -1.06
C ASN A 93 4.31 -5.90 -0.58
N GLY A 94 4.54 -5.80 0.72
CA GLY A 94 5.86 -5.95 1.31
C GLY A 94 6.30 -7.40 1.31
N ASP A 95 7.58 -7.63 1.07
CA ASP A 95 8.21 -8.88 1.45
C ASP A 95 8.17 -8.93 2.99
N GLU A 96 7.63 -10.00 3.60
CA GLU A 96 8.00 -10.30 5.00
C GLU A 96 9.52 -10.15 5.07
N PRO A 97 10.08 -9.37 6.02
CA PRO A 97 11.53 -9.41 6.20
C PRO A 97 11.85 -10.87 6.48
N GLN A 98 12.47 -11.56 5.51
CA GLN A 98 13.05 -12.86 5.74
C GLN A 98 13.94 -12.64 6.96
N ALA A 99 13.52 -13.21 8.09
CA ALA A 99 14.38 -13.26 9.26
C ALA A 99 15.69 -13.83 8.73
N GLU A 100 16.74 -13.02 8.71
CA GLU A 100 18.06 -13.49 8.29
C GLU A 100 18.30 -14.79 9.05
N PRO A 101 18.55 -15.94 8.37
CA PRO A 101 18.88 -17.14 9.10
C PRO A 101 20.12 -16.81 9.92
N ALA A 102 19.97 -16.79 11.23
CA ALA A 102 21.06 -16.62 12.17
C ALA A 102 22.03 -17.78 11.96
N GLY A 103 23.06 -17.58 11.12
CA GLY A 103 24.06 -18.61 10.88
C GLY A 103 24.81 -18.46 9.58
N ASP A 104 25.84 -17.61 9.56
CA ASP A 104 27.15 -18.08 9.09
C ASP A 104 28.30 -17.33 9.80
N ARG A 105 28.58 -17.74 11.04
CA ARG A 105 29.89 -17.49 11.68
C ARG A 105 30.58 -18.82 11.93
N GLY A 106 30.97 -19.50 10.86
CA GLY A 106 31.97 -20.57 10.90
C GLY A 106 32.27 -21.02 9.49
N PHE A 107 33.43 -20.73 8.89
CA PHE A 107 34.74 -21.29 9.24
C PHE A 107 35.73 -20.73 8.17
N ARG A 108 37.02 -20.44 8.42
CA ARG A 108 38.08 -21.45 8.55
C ARG A 108 39.45 -20.76 8.76
N LEU A 109 40.18 -21.20 9.78
CA LEU A 109 41.64 -21.10 9.89
C LEU A 109 42.31 -21.63 8.60
N VAL A 110 43.40 -21.04 8.09
CA VAL A 110 44.79 -21.59 8.05
C VAL A 110 45.72 -20.62 7.28
N GLY A 111 46.97 -20.46 7.74
CA GLY A 111 48.15 -20.10 6.92
C GLY A 111 49.02 -19.02 7.56
N GLU A 112 49.86 -19.33 8.55
CA GLU A 112 51.28 -19.75 8.43
C GLU A 112 52.29 -18.65 8.03
N ALA A 113 53.36 -18.59 8.83
CA ALA A 113 54.73 -18.10 8.58
C ALA A 113 55.01 -16.58 8.50
N SER A 114 55.56 -16.01 9.58
CA SER A 114 57.01 -15.79 9.77
C SER A 114 57.31 -15.36 11.21
#